data_AF-A0A9W5V5X8-F1
#
_entry.id   AF-A0A9W5V5X8-F1
#
_cell.length_a   1.000
_cell.length_b   1.000
_cell.length_c   1.000
_cell.angle_alpha   90.00
_cell.angle_beta   90.00
_cell.angle_gamma   90.00
#
_symmetry.space_group_name_H-M   'P 1'
#
loop_
_entity.id
_entity.type
_entity.pdbx_description
1 polymer ?
#
loop_
_entity_poly.entity_id
_entity_poly.type
_entity_poly.pdbx_seq_one_letter_code
_entity_poly.pdbx_strand_id
1 'polypeptide(L)'
;MVDVAHILGMHRQSVASYAKKFKKHAIERLFTRKQIPGKKPYLTMQQQGELKQLILNTTPAELQYGQESFWNTRNIQYVIKEKFSICISREGIRKMLHRMNSPYTNATYVLKKANKEKQIQFQKQLDMIKKT
;
A
#
# COMPACT_ATOMS: atom_id res chain seq x y z
N MET A 1 16.60 0.36 45.11
CA MET A 1 16.12 0.77 43.77
C MET A 1 16.01 2.28 43.62
N VAL A 2 15.72 3.02 44.70
CA VAL A 2 15.68 4.48 44.70
C VAL A 2 17.08 5.07 44.50
N ASP A 3 18.11 4.47 45.11
CA ASP A 3 19.51 4.94 44.98
C ASP A 3 20.03 4.76 43.55
N VAL A 4 19.78 3.61 42.94
CA VAL A 4 20.11 3.33 41.53
C VAL A 4 19.38 4.30 40.59
N ALA A 5 18.11 4.63 40.90
CA ALA A 5 17.33 5.59 40.12
C ALA A 5 17.91 7.01 40.22
N HIS A 6 18.41 7.40 41.40
CA HIS A 6 19.04 8.69 41.63
C HIS A 6 20.40 8.80 40.92
N ILE A 7 21.24 7.76 40.99
CA ILE A 7 22.53 7.69 40.31
C ILE A 7 22.37 7.76 38.77
N LEU A 8 21.36 7.08 38.23
CA LEU A 8 21.10 7.03 36.79
C LEU A 8 20.25 8.21 36.26
N GLY A 9 19.74 9.08 37.15
CA GLY A 9 18.83 10.17 36.76
C GLY A 9 17.50 9.69 36.16
N MET A 10 17.05 8.48 36.50
CA MET A 10 15.84 7.86 35.94
C MET A 10 14.71 7.81 36.96
N HIS A 11 13.46 7.80 36.49
CA HIS A 11 12.32 7.57 37.38
C HIS A 11 12.35 6.15 37.98
N ARG A 12 12.06 6.02 39.28
CA ARG A 12 12.10 4.74 40.02
C ARG A 12 11.31 3.61 39.33
N GLN A 13 10.18 3.94 38.70
CA GLN A 13 9.33 2.96 38.01
C GLN A 13 9.99 2.40 36.75
N SER A 14 10.78 3.21 36.04
CA SER A 14 11.53 2.77 34.87
C SER A 14 12.58 1.73 35.28
N VAL A 15 13.37 2.02 36.32
CA VAL A 15 14.37 1.09 36.87
C VAL A 15 13.72 -0.23 37.34
N ALA A 16 12.60 -0.15 38.04
CA ALA A 16 11.84 -1.34 38.46
C ALA A 16 11.33 -2.16 37.25
N SER A 17 10.84 -1.50 36.20
CA SER A 17 10.40 -2.14 34.96
C SER A 17 11.54 -2.87 34.25
N TYR A 18 12.72 -2.25 34.16
CA TYR A 18 13.92 -2.85 33.60
C TYR A 18 14.38 -4.07 34.41
N ALA A 19 14.48 -3.95 35.74
CA ALA A 19 14.87 -5.05 36.62
C ALA A 19 13.89 -6.24 36.52
N LYS A 20 12.58 -5.97 36.42
CA LYS A 20 11.55 -7.01 36.23
C LYS A 20 11.66 -7.68 34.86
N LYS A 21 11.92 -6.92 33.79
CA LYS A 21 12.12 -7.48 32.44
C LYS A 21 13.37 -8.35 32.37
N PHE A 22 14.46 -7.90 32.97
CA PHE A 22 15.73 -8.61 33.06
C PHE A 22 15.59 -9.95 33.81
N LYS A 23 14.97 -9.93 35.01
CA LYS A 23 14.75 -11.15 35.79
C LYS A 23 13.93 -12.23 35.06
N LYS A 24 13.00 -11.81 34.20
CA LYS A 24 12.06 -12.74 33.54
C LYS A 24 12.61 -13.35 32.24
N HIS A 25 13.48 -12.64 31.52
CA HIS A 25 13.87 -13.02 30.15
C HIS A 25 15.32 -12.65 29.81
N ALA A 26 16.17 -12.50 30.84
CA ALA A 26 17.58 -12.12 30.71
C ALA A 26 17.78 -10.84 29.88
N ILE A 27 19.00 -10.69 29.35
CA ILE A 27 19.45 -9.50 28.62
C ILE A 27 18.75 -9.34 27.26
N GLU A 28 18.40 -10.43 26.59
CA GLU A 28 17.80 -10.42 25.24
C GLU A 28 16.52 -9.59 25.17
N ARG A 29 15.73 -9.60 26.26
CA ARG A 29 14.47 -8.84 26.30
C ARG A 29 14.65 -7.34 26.50
N LEU A 30 15.83 -6.88 26.89
CA LEU A 30 16.16 -5.47 26.99
C LEU A 30 16.54 -4.89 25.63
N PHE A 31 17.17 -5.70 24.78
CA PHE A 31 17.56 -5.31 23.42
C PHE A 31 16.43 -5.43 22.41
N THR A 32 15.47 -6.32 22.64
CA THR A 32 14.30 -6.46 21.75
C THR A 32 13.36 -5.25 21.88
N ARG A 33 13.52 -4.29 20.95
CA ARG A 33 12.53 -3.23 20.74
C ARG A 33 11.29 -3.81 20.09
N LYS A 34 10.22 -3.99 20.87
CA LYS A 34 8.90 -4.25 20.32
C LYS A 34 8.44 -3.00 19.56
N GLN A 35 8.50 -3.06 18.23
CA GLN A 35 7.92 -2.01 17.40
C GLN A 35 6.43 -1.93 17.72
N ILE A 36 5.96 -0.72 18.03
CA ILE A 36 4.54 -0.49 18.29
C ILE A 36 3.83 -0.69 16.96
N PRO A 37 2.89 -1.65 16.86
CA PRO A 37 2.18 -1.85 15.61
C PRO A 37 1.46 -0.54 15.25
N GLY A 38 1.64 -0.10 14.00
CA GLY A 38 0.93 1.07 13.50
C GLY A 38 -0.58 0.85 13.40
N LYS A 39 -1.29 1.87 12.91
CA LYS A 39 -2.73 1.79 12.66
C LYS A 39 -3.02 0.59 11.74
N LYS A 40 -3.98 -0.24 12.14
CA LYS A 40 -4.45 -1.37 11.32
C LYS A 40 -4.97 -0.85 9.97
N PRO A 41 -4.73 -1.55 8.85
CA PRO A 41 -5.31 -1.22 7.56
C PRO A 41 -6.84 -1.14 7.65
N TYR A 42 -7.45 -0.27 6.84
CA TYR A 42 -8.91 -0.11 6.80
C TYR A 42 -9.63 -1.36 6.29
N LEU A 43 -9.05 -2.02 5.29
CA LEU A 43 -9.58 -3.25 4.70
C LEU A 43 -8.80 -4.46 5.19
N THR A 44 -9.49 -5.56 5.48
CA THR A 44 -8.87 -6.85 5.84
C THR A 44 -8.15 -7.45 4.63
N MET A 45 -7.26 -8.43 4.85
CA MET A 45 -6.57 -9.10 3.74
C MET A 45 -7.55 -9.77 2.76
N GLN A 46 -8.64 -10.33 3.27
CA GLN A 46 -9.68 -10.95 2.45
C GLN A 46 -10.38 -9.92 1.56
N GLN A 47 -10.81 -8.79 2.13
CA GLN A 47 -11.44 -7.70 1.37
C GLN A 47 -10.49 -7.10 0.33
N GLN A 48 -9.20 -6.99 0.66
CA GLN A 48 -8.18 -6.56 -0.30
C GLN A 48 -8.01 -7.55 -1.46
N GLY A 49 -8.06 -8.85 -1.18
CA GLY A 49 -8.02 -9.90 -2.21
C GLY A 49 -9.24 -9.85 -3.12
N GLU A 50 -10.43 -9.73 -2.56
CA GLU A 50 -11.69 -9.59 -3.33
C GLU A 50 -11.67 -8.35 -4.21
N LEU A 51 -11.24 -7.21 -3.66
CA LEU A 51 -11.11 -5.96 -4.42
C LEU A 51 -10.10 -6.10 -5.56
N LYS A 52 -8.97 -6.78 -5.32
CA LYS A 52 -7.95 -7.03 -6.35
C LYS A 52 -8.50 -7.88 -7.50
N GLN A 53 -9.25 -8.93 -7.20
CA GLN A 53 -9.87 -9.77 -8.22
C GLN A 53 -10.93 -9.01 -9.02
N LEU A 54 -11.73 -8.18 -8.35
CA LEU A 54 -12.71 -7.32 -9.01
C LEU A 54 -12.02 -6.37 -10.01
N ILE A 55 -10.97 -5.66 -9.57
CA ILE A 55 -10.25 -4.71 -10.41
C ILE A 55 -9.61 -5.37 -11.64
N LEU A 56 -9.13 -6.61 -11.51
CA LEU A 56 -8.47 -7.33 -12.61
C LEU A 56 -9.46 -7.92 -13.63
N ASN A 57 -10.62 -8.39 -13.16
CA ASN A 57 -11.54 -9.16 -13.98
C ASN A 57 -12.70 -8.33 -14.57
N THR A 58 -12.90 -7.10 -14.09
CA THR A 58 -14.02 -6.26 -14.51
C THR A 58 -13.57 -4.85 -14.86
N THR A 59 -14.37 -4.16 -15.67
CA THR A 59 -14.19 -2.72 -15.93
C THR A 59 -15.24 -1.88 -15.19
N PRO A 60 -14.95 -0.63 -14.82
CA PRO A 60 -15.94 0.24 -14.17
C PRO A 60 -17.19 0.45 -15.01
N ALA A 61 -17.07 0.41 -16.33
CA ALA A 61 -18.18 0.53 -17.28
C ALA A 61 -19.15 -0.66 -17.19
N GLU A 62 -18.63 -1.89 -17.07
CA GLU A 62 -19.47 -3.09 -16.88
C GLU A 62 -20.28 -3.03 -15.60
N LEU A 63 -19.69 -2.49 -14.54
CA LEU A 63 -20.31 -2.37 -13.22
C LEU A 63 -21.03 -1.03 -13.01
N GLN A 64 -21.17 -0.21 -14.04
CA GLN A 64 -21.86 1.09 -14.01
C GLN A 64 -21.30 2.10 -12.99
N TYR A 65 -20.06 1.91 -12.51
CA TYR A 65 -19.38 2.84 -11.61
C TYR A 65 -18.81 4.07 -12.33
N GLY A 66 -18.67 4.01 -13.65
CA GLY A 66 -18.21 5.11 -14.49
C GLY A 66 -18.19 4.73 -15.96
N GLN A 67 -18.02 5.72 -16.84
CA GLN A 67 -17.94 5.48 -18.29
C GLN A 67 -16.54 5.07 -18.77
N GLU A 68 -15.55 5.09 -17.86
CA GLU A 68 -14.15 4.81 -18.16
C GLU A 68 -13.89 3.31 -18.25
N SER A 69 -13.03 2.91 -19.19
CA SER A 69 -12.59 1.52 -19.35
C SER A 69 -11.55 1.08 -18.30
N PHE A 70 -11.07 1.99 -17.44
CA PHE A 70 -10.03 1.71 -16.45
C PHE A 70 -10.44 2.15 -15.04
N TRP A 71 -9.92 1.48 -14.02
CA TRP A 71 -10.21 1.79 -12.62
C TRP A 71 -9.50 3.06 -12.15
N ASN A 72 -10.25 4.14 -11.97
CA ASN A 72 -9.77 5.34 -11.30
C ASN A 72 -9.91 5.23 -9.76
N THR A 73 -9.20 6.07 -9.00
CA THR A 73 -9.29 6.08 -7.53
C THR A 73 -10.67 6.49 -6.98
N ARG A 74 -11.49 7.19 -7.76
CA ARG A 74 -12.83 7.64 -7.38
C ARG A 74 -13.85 6.50 -7.45
N ASN A 75 -13.84 5.73 -8.53
CA ASN A 75 -14.69 4.57 -8.77
C ASN A 75 -14.36 3.50 -7.74
N ILE A 76 -13.06 3.25 -7.47
CA ILE A 76 -12.64 2.35 -6.39
C ILE A 76 -13.17 2.83 -5.03
N GLN A 77 -13.18 4.14 -4.77
CA GLN A 77 -13.73 4.69 -3.52
C GLN A 77 -15.23 4.38 -3.38
N TYR A 78 -16.00 4.52 -4.46
CA TYR A 78 -17.42 4.17 -4.47
C TYR A 78 -17.65 2.67 -4.24
N VAL A 79 -16.90 1.81 -4.94
CA VAL A 79 -16.98 0.34 -4.76
C VAL A 79 -16.69 -0.05 -3.32
N ILE A 80 -15.65 0.52 -2.70
CA ILE A 80 -15.29 0.20 -1.31
C ILE A 80 -16.40 0.67 -0.35
N LYS A 81 -16.97 1.85 -0.60
CA LYS A 81 -18.06 2.39 0.22
C LYS A 81 -19.31 1.52 0.11
N GLU A 82 -19.65 1.07 -1.09
CA GLU A 82 -20.85 0.27 -1.33
C GLU A 82 -20.70 -1.17 -0.83
N LYS A 83 -19.61 -1.86 -1.19
CA LYS A 83 -19.39 -3.26 -0.80
C LYS A 83 -19.03 -3.44 0.67
N PHE A 84 -18.24 -2.54 1.23
CA PHE A 84 -17.65 -2.73 2.56
C PHE A 84 -18.10 -1.70 3.59
N SER A 85 -18.91 -0.69 3.20
CA SER A 85 -19.35 0.40 4.09
C SER A 85 -18.19 1.17 4.73
N ILE A 86 -17.01 1.17 4.09
CA ILE A 86 -15.80 1.84 4.59
C ILE A 86 -15.53 3.09 3.77
N CYS A 87 -15.30 4.22 4.46
CA CYS A 87 -14.87 5.45 3.82
C CYS A 87 -13.35 5.58 3.89
N ILE A 88 -12.69 5.58 2.72
CA ILE A 88 -11.24 5.78 2.60
C ILE A 88 -11.00 7.01 1.73
N SER A 89 -9.99 7.81 2.06
CA SER A 89 -9.55 8.90 1.19
C SER A 89 -8.90 8.37 -0.09
N ARG A 90 -8.90 9.17 -1.15
CA ARG A 90 -8.27 8.81 -2.44
C ARG A 90 -6.78 8.48 -2.29
N GLU A 91 -6.06 9.24 -1.45
CA GLU A 91 -4.66 8.96 -1.11
C GLU A 91 -4.50 7.67 -0.29
N GLY A 92 -5.45 7.37 0.59
CA GLY A 92 -5.48 6.09 1.31
C GLY A 92 -5.61 4.91 0.36
N ILE A 93 -6.47 5.04 -0.66
CA ILE A 93 -6.66 4.04 -1.71
C ILE A 93 -5.39 3.91 -2.55
N ARG A 94 -4.77 5.02 -2.99
CA ARG A 94 -3.51 4.99 -3.74
C ARG A 94 -2.40 4.26 -2.97
N LYS A 95 -2.19 4.62 -1.69
CA LYS A 95 -1.19 3.95 -0.82
C LYS A 95 -1.53 2.49 -0.58
N MET A 96 -2.82 2.15 -0.48
CA MET A 96 -3.27 0.77 -0.36
C MET A 96 -2.96 -0.03 -1.63
N LEU A 97 -3.31 0.48 -2.81
CA LEU A 97 -3.01 -0.17 -4.10
C LEU A 97 -1.51 -0.40 -4.28
N HIS A 98 -0.69 0.58 -3.91
CA HIS A 98 0.77 0.47 -3.93
C HIS A 98 1.27 -0.67 -3.03
N ARG A 99 0.73 -0.83 -1.81
CA ARG A 99 1.08 -1.94 -0.92
C ARG A 99 0.63 -3.31 -1.45
N MET A 100 -0.44 -3.36 -2.23
CA MET A 100 -0.99 -4.61 -2.80
C MET A 100 -0.25 -5.08 -4.07
N ASN A 101 0.85 -4.42 -4.46
CA ASN A 101 1.61 -4.66 -5.68
C ASN A 101 0.71 -4.73 -6.92
N SER A 102 -0.33 -3.89 -6.98
CA SER A 102 -1.14 -3.77 -8.19
C SER A 102 -0.36 -2.87 -9.15
N PRO A 103 0.06 -3.36 -10.33
CA PRO A 103 0.70 -2.50 -11.30
C PRO A 103 -0.27 -1.39 -11.65
N TYR A 104 0.19 -0.15 -11.56
CA TYR A 104 -0.58 1.01 -11.97
C TYR A 104 -0.80 0.91 -13.49
N THR A 105 -1.97 0.40 -13.89
CA THR A 105 -2.34 0.23 -15.29
C THR A 105 -2.70 1.59 -15.85
N ASN A 106 -1.69 2.35 -16.28
CA ASN A 106 -1.96 3.39 -17.28
C ASN A 106 -2.54 2.68 -18.50
N ALA A 107 -3.78 3.00 -18.85
CA ALA A 107 -4.39 2.56 -20.08
C ALA A 107 -3.70 3.29 -21.24
N THR A 108 -2.49 2.86 -21.60
CA THR A 108 -1.88 3.28 -22.85
C THR A 108 -2.73 2.68 -23.96
N TYR A 109 -3.44 3.54 -24.68
CA TYR A 109 -4.28 3.13 -25.78
C TYR A 109 -3.45 2.39 -26.83
N VAL A 110 -3.65 1.07 -26.93
CA VAL A 110 -3.08 0.25 -28.01
C VAL A 110 -4.21 -0.07 -28.99
N LEU A 111 -4.11 0.49 -30.19
CA LEU A 111 -5.00 0.16 -31.30
C LEU A 111 -4.93 -1.35 -31.57
N LYS A 112 -6.05 -2.06 -31.41
CA LYS A 112 -6.14 -3.51 -31.68
C LYS A 112 -5.77 -3.87 -33.13
N LYS A 113 -5.95 -2.93 -34.07
CA LYS A 113 -5.61 -3.07 -35.49
C LYS A 113 -4.18 -2.63 -35.84
N ALA A 114 -3.40 -2.13 -34.88
CA ALA A 114 -2.07 -1.62 -35.18
C ALA A 114 -1.10 -2.77 -35.54
N ASN A 115 -0.34 -2.56 -36.61
CA ASN A 115 0.75 -3.44 -36.98
C ASN A 115 1.99 -3.10 -36.13
N LYS A 116 2.40 -4.04 -35.28
CA LYS A 116 3.52 -3.88 -34.34
C LYS A 116 4.86 -3.62 -35.06
N GLU A 117 5.09 -4.26 -36.20
CA GLU A 117 6.36 -4.13 -36.93
C GLU A 117 6.52 -2.71 -37.50
N LYS A 118 5.44 -2.14 -38.04
CA LYS A 118 5.43 -0.77 -38.54
C LYS A 118 5.65 0.26 -37.42
N GLN A 119 5.10 0.02 -36.23
CA GLN A 119 5.34 0.89 -35.07
C GLN A 119 6.80 0.87 -34.63
N ILE A 120 7.43 -0.31 -34.59
CA ILE A 120 8.85 -0.45 -34.24
C ILE A 120 9.74 0.25 -35.27
N GLN A 121 9.43 0.12 -36.57
CA GLN A 121 10.16 0.82 -37.62
C GLN A 121 10.03 2.34 -37.50
N PHE A 122 8.82 2.85 -37.25
CA PHE A 122 8.58 4.28 -37.06
C PHE A 122 9.31 4.83 -35.82
N GLN A 123 9.33 4.07 -34.72
CA GLN A 123 10.06 4.46 -33.52
C GLN A 123 11.56 4.59 -33.78
N LYS A 124 12.15 3.63 -34.52
CA LYS A 124 13.56 3.69 -34.94
C LYS A 124 13.83 4.91 -35.83
N GLN A 125 12.92 5.25 -36.75
CA GLN A 125 13.05 6.44 -37.59
C GLN A 125 13.06 7.73 -36.76
N LEU A 126 12.14 7.86 -35.80
CA LEU A 126 12.10 9.01 -34.90
C LEU A 126 13.37 9.14 -34.05
N ASP A 127 13.89 8.02 -33.54
CA ASP A 127 15.10 8.04 -32.72
C ASP A 127 16.35 8.43 -33.52
N MET A 128 16.41 8.12 -34.82
CA MET A 128 17.47 8.62 -35.70
C MET A 128 17.37 10.14 -35.92
N ILE A 129 16.16 10.66 -36.13
CA ILE A 129 15.93 12.10 -36.33
C ILE A 129 16.28 12.90 -35.07
N LYS A 130 15.96 12.39 -33.88
CA LYS A 130 16.25 13.08 -32.60
C LYS A 130 17.72 13.09 -32.19
N LYS A 131 18.54 12.20 -32.76
CA LYS A 131 19.98 12.10 -32.45
C LYS A 131 20.85 12.96 -33.37
N THR A 132 20.26 13.56 -34.40
CA THR A 132 20.91 14.50 -35.32
C THR A 132 20.62 15.92 -34.87
#